data_AF-A0A8T4FLP9-F1
#
_entry.id   AF-A0A8T4FLP9-F1
#
_cell.length_a   1.000
_cell.length_b   1.000
_cell.length_c   1.000
_cell.angle_alpha   90.00
_cell.angle_beta   90.00
_cell.angle_gamma   90.00
#
_symmetry.space_group_name_H-M   'P 1'
#
loop_
_entity.id
_entity.type
_entity.pdbx_description
1 polymer ?
#
loop_
_entity_poly.entity_id
_entity_poly.type
_entity_poly.pdbx_seq_one_letter_code
_entity_poly.pdbx_strand_id
1 'polypeptide(L)'
;MPNTYGGKEIDEYIKALGGLGVTVLPNNVFQEPLAGVYHFCKAAGKDVDGKKVLVIDIGGFTLDVIRGTVEHIDQAYRISVSGQIGEKIAGSRFDAVVKAELLEQMKSKGLDVSSMNVKDELMVAKKAVSIKERLS
;
A
#
# COMPACT_ATOMS: atom_id res chain seq x y z
N MET A 1 -2.27 6.89 5.98
CA MET A 1 -3.36 6.48 5.07
C MET A 1 -2.76 6.04 3.75
N PRO A 2 -3.27 4.97 3.12
CA PRO A 2 -2.88 4.59 1.77
C PRO A 2 -3.13 5.72 0.78
N ASN A 3 -2.36 5.80 -0.30
CA ASN A 3 -2.50 6.88 -1.29
C ASN A 3 -3.80 6.76 -2.12
N THR A 4 -4.43 5.59 -2.05
CA THR A 4 -5.71 5.31 -2.72
C THR A 4 -6.92 5.96 -2.05
N TYR A 5 -6.77 6.53 -0.84
CA TYR A 5 -7.89 7.16 -0.12
C TYR A 5 -8.18 8.56 -0.67
N GLY A 6 -9.43 8.79 -1.05
CA GLY A 6 -9.93 10.10 -1.45
C GLY A 6 -10.40 10.94 -0.26
N GLY A 7 -10.86 12.16 -0.54
CA GLY A 7 -11.33 13.09 0.50
C GLY A 7 -12.50 12.52 1.32
N LYS A 8 -13.43 11.79 0.67
CA LYS A 8 -14.58 11.20 1.34
C LYS A 8 -14.15 10.11 2.33
N GLU A 9 -13.25 9.21 1.93
CA GLU A 9 -12.75 8.15 2.80
C GLU A 9 -11.95 8.71 3.99
N ILE A 10 -11.22 9.81 3.76
CA ILE A 10 -10.51 10.53 4.82
C ILE A 10 -11.51 11.14 5.82
N ASP A 11 -12.56 11.79 5.33
CA ASP A 11 -13.59 12.40 6.20
C ASP A 11 -14.33 11.35 7.04
N GLU A 12 -14.67 10.20 6.43
CA GLU A 12 -15.30 9.08 7.13
C GLU A 12 -14.37 8.50 8.21
N TYR A 13 -13.07 8.38 7.93
CA TYR A 13 -12.07 7.94 8.89
C TYR A 13 -11.93 8.92 10.07
N ILE A 14 -11.83 10.22 9.80
CA ILE A 14 -11.76 11.26 10.84
C ILE A 14 -13.01 11.23 11.73
N LYS A 15 -14.19 11.09 11.12
CA LYS A 15 -15.46 10.99 11.86
C LYS A 15 -15.49 9.76 12.77
N ALA A 16 -15.04 8.61 12.28
CA ALA A 16 -14.96 7.39 13.08
C ALA A 16 -14.03 7.55 14.28
N LEU A 17 -12.86 8.19 14.10
CA LEU A 17 -11.94 8.52 15.20
C LEU A 17 -12.57 9.48 16.23
N GLY A 18 -13.33 10.47 15.78
CA GLY A 18 -14.08 11.36 16.66
C GLY A 18 -15.09 10.62 17.54
N GLY A 19 -15.74 9.58 17.01
CA GLY A 19 -16.62 8.70 17.78
C GLY A 19 -15.91 7.89 18.87
N LEU A 20 -14.58 7.73 18.77
CA LEU A 20 -13.72 7.09 19.77
C LEU A 20 -13.07 8.10 20.73
N GLY A 21 -13.42 9.39 20.65
CA GLY A 21 -12.83 10.44 21.46
C GLY A 21 -11.45 10.91 20.98
N VAL A 22 -11.04 10.55 19.76
CA VAL A 22 -9.76 10.97 19.18
C VAL A 22 -9.98 12.22 18.32
N THR A 23 -9.27 13.31 18.64
CA THR A 23 -9.25 14.52 17.83
C THR A 23 -8.14 14.47 16.79
N VAL A 24 -8.50 14.48 15.51
CA VAL A 24 -7.55 14.64 14.40
C VAL A 24 -7.35 16.13 14.12
N LEU A 25 -6.11 16.59 14.17
CA LEU A 25 -5.80 18.00 13.87
C LEU A 25 -6.01 18.28 12.37
N PRO A 26 -6.51 19.47 12.00
CA PRO A 26 -6.61 19.88 10.60
C PRO A 26 -5.25 19.75 9.90
N ASN A 27 -5.24 19.20 8.68
CA ASN A 27 -4.03 18.97 7.86
C ASN A 27 -3.03 17.93 8.40
N ASN A 28 -3.37 17.14 9.44
CA ASN A 28 -2.49 16.08 9.96
C ASN A 28 -2.86 14.66 9.49
N VAL A 29 -3.60 14.54 8.39
CA VAL A 29 -3.79 13.25 7.70
C VAL A 29 -2.76 13.15 6.60
N PHE A 30 -1.76 12.29 6.80
CA PHE A 30 -0.67 12.09 5.86
C PHE A 30 -0.83 10.77 5.09
N GLN A 31 -0.39 10.80 3.83
CA GLN A 31 -0.16 9.57 3.07
C GLN A 31 0.99 8.80 3.72
N GLU A 32 0.79 7.50 3.95
CA GLU A 32 1.77 6.58 4.55
C GLU A 32 3.18 6.67 3.92
N PRO A 33 3.33 6.55 2.60
CA PRO A 33 4.64 6.65 1.96
C PRO A 33 5.32 8.02 2.19
N LEU A 34 4.56 9.12 2.31
CA LEU A 34 5.13 10.45 2.59
C LEU A 34 5.62 10.57 4.03
N ALA A 35 4.91 9.97 4.99
CA ALA A 35 5.36 9.92 6.38
C ALA A 35 6.71 9.16 6.50
N GLY A 36 6.88 8.08 5.73
CA GLY A 36 8.15 7.36 5.63
C GLY A 36 9.29 8.21 5.09
N VAL A 37 9.06 8.98 4.02
CA VAL A 37 10.06 9.92 3.47
C VAL A 37 10.44 10.97 4.49
N TYR A 38 9.46 11.56 5.18
CA TYR A 38 9.72 12.57 6.19
C TYR A 38 10.61 12.04 7.32
N HIS A 39 10.36 10.81 7.77
CA HIS A 39 11.20 10.14 8.77
C HIS A 39 12.64 9.95 8.28
N PHE A 40 12.82 9.47 7.04
CA PHE A 40 14.14 9.34 6.42
C PHE A 40 14.87 10.68 6.31
N CYS A 41 14.18 11.73 5.85
CA CYS A 41 14.76 13.06 5.72
C CYS A 41 15.24 13.61 7.07
N LYS A 42 14.46 13.41 8.14
CA LYS A 42 14.88 13.80 9.50
C LYS A 42 16.18 13.12 9.94
N ALA A 43 16.36 11.84 9.61
CA ALA A 43 17.58 11.11 9.96
C ALA A 43 18.79 11.54 9.11
N ALA A 44 18.56 11.83 7.82
CA ALA A 44 19.61 12.17 6.87
C ALA A 44 20.02 13.66 6.87
N GLY A 45 19.21 14.56 7.44
CA GLY A 45 19.54 15.97 7.54
C GLY A 45 19.56 16.71 6.20
N LYS A 46 20.49 17.66 6.03
CA LYS A 46 20.59 18.49 4.80
C LYS A 46 21.08 17.72 3.56
N ASP A 47 21.57 16.50 3.72
CA ASP A 47 22.16 15.72 2.62
C ASP A 47 21.13 15.27 1.57
N VAL A 48 19.84 15.30 1.93
CA VAL A 48 18.73 14.93 1.05
C VAL A 48 18.13 16.12 0.30
N ASP A 49 18.62 17.34 0.51
CA ASP A 49 18.10 18.53 -0.17
C ASP A 49 18.29 18.46 -1.70
N GLY A 50 17.23 18.80 -2.44
CA GLY A 50 17.16 18.72 -3.89
C GLY A 50 17.17 17.30 -4.47
N LYS A 51 17.16 16.25 -3.63
CA LYS A 51 17.23 14.86 -4.12
C LYS A 51 15.87 14.38 -4.62
N LYS A 52 15.92 13.59 -5.71
CA LYS A 52 14.76 12.83 -6.17
C LYS A 52 14.54 11.63 -5.25
N VAL A 53 13.28 11.36 -4.97
CA VAL A 53 12.83 10.26 -4.12
C VAL A 53 11.87 9.36 -4.88
N LEU A 54 12.07 8.06 -4.72
CA LEU A 54 11.12 7.01 -5.11
C LEU A 54 10.81 6.19 -3.87
N VAL A 55 9.54 6.17 -3.47
CA VAL A 55 9.04 5.32 -2.39
C VAL A 55 8.24 4.20 -3.01
N ILE A 56 8.50 2.99 -2.53
CA ILE A 56 7.75 1.79 -2.89
C ILE A 56 7.31 1.18 -1.56
N ASP A 57 6.03 1.31 -1.24
CA ASP A 57 5.42 0.73 -0.05
C ASP A 57 4.55 -0.45 -0.47
N ILE A 58 4.88 -1.65 0.00
CA ILE A 58 4.15 -2.88 -0.29
C ILE A 58 3.55 -3.39 1.01
N GLY A 59 2.29 -3.04 1.25
CA GLY A 59 1.56 -3.45 2.44
C GLY A 59 0.87 -4.80 2.28
N GLY A 60 -0.06 -5.07 3.20
CA GLY A 60 -0.94 -6.23 3.10
C GLY A 60 -1.98 -6.11 1.98
N PHE A 61 -2.44 -4.89 1.68
CA PHE A 61 -3.58 -4.67 0.76
C PHE A 61 -3.28 -3.76 -0.42
N THR A 62 -2.30 -2.87 -0.28
CA THR A 62 -1.93 -1.92 -1.33
C THR A 62 -0.44 -1.99 -1.66
N LEU A 63 -0.14 -1.67 -2.92
CA LEU A 63 1.16 -1.22 -3.39
C LEU A 63 1.02 0.28 -3.65
N ASP A 64 1.74 1.10 -2.91
CA ASP A 64 1.77 2.54 -3.06
C ASP A 64 3.17 2.97 -3.55
N VAL A 65 3.21 3.65 -4.69
CA VAL A 65 4.45 4.17 -5.27
C VAL A 65 4.35 5.70 -5.37
N ILE A 66 5.35 6.39 -4.82
CA ILE A 66 5.45 7.85 -4.89
C ILE A 66 6.79 8.24 -5.50
N ARG A 67 6.75 9.14 -6.49
CA ARG A 67 7.94 9.79 -7.04
C ARG A 67 7.88 11.28 -6.74
N GLY A 68 8.96 11.84 -6.20
CA GLY A 68 9.02 13.26 -5.91
C GLY A 68 10.43 13.82 -5.78
N THR A 69 10.49 15.03 -5.25
CA THR A 69 11.73 15.72 -4.88
C THR A 69 11.60 16.19 -3.44
N VAL A 70 12.69 16.11 -2.69
CA VAL A 70 12.81 16.63 -1.32
C VAL A 70 13.47 18.00 -1.36
N GLU A 71 12.90 18.96 -0.62
CA GLU A 71 13.47 20.28 -0.39
C GLU A 71 13.57 20.52 1.12
N HIS A 72 14.73 20.95 1.61
CA HIS A 72 14.92 21.36 2.99
C HIS A 72 14.64 22.86 3.12
N ILE A 73 13.59 23.21 3.86
CA ILE A 73 13.14 24.58 4.05
C ILE A 73 13.17 24.89 5.55
N ASP A 74 14.10 25.75 5.96
CA ASP A 74 14.34 26.13 7.35
C ASP A 74 14.57 24.93 8.30
N GLN A 75 13.55 24.54 9.05
CA GLN A 75 13.54 23.41 9.99
C GLN A 75 12.60 22.27 9.55
N ALA A 76 12.15 22.30 8.30
CA ALA A 76 11.18 21.37 7.74
C ALA A 76 11.64 20.80 6.39
N TYR A 77 10.96 19.74 5.96
CA TYR A 77 11.14 19.16 4.64
C TYR A 77 9.83 19.30 3.87
N ARG A 78 9.92 19.81 2.64
CA ARG A 78 8.85 19.76 1.66
C ARG A 78 9.10 18.59 0.72
N ILE A 79 8.08 17.78 0.49
CA ILE A 79 8.13 16.67 -0.47
C ILE A 79 7.18 17.02 -1.61
N SER A 80 7.74 17.35 -2.76
CA SER A 80 6.99 17.68 -3.97
C SER A 80 6.70 16.40 -4.76
N VAL A 81 5.44 15.95 -4.76
CA VAL A 81 5.02 14.73 -5.47
C VAL A 81 4.84 15.04 -6.96
N SER A 82 5.52 14.27 -7.80
CA SER A 82 5.53 14.40 -9.27
C SER A 82 4.86 13.23 -10.00
N GLY A 83 4.43 12.22 -9.26
CA GLY A 83 3.79 11.01 -9.77
C GLY A 83 3.46 10.07 -8.64
N GLN A 84 2.29 9.44 -8.73
CA GLN A 84 1.82 8.53 -7.71
C GLN A 84 0.97 7.39 -8.30
N ILE A 85 1.12 6.20 -7.74
CA ILE A 85 0.36 5.00 -8.10
C ILE A 85 -0.09 4.33 -6.81
N GLY A 86 -1.34 3.90 -6.77
CA GLY A 86 -1.89 3.08 -5.70
C GLY A 86 -2.64 1.90 -6.29
N GLU A 87 -2.13 0.70 -6.08
CA GLU A 87 -2.65 -0.54 -6.67
C GLU A 87 -3.08 -1.55 -5.61
N LYS A 88 -4.11 -2.35 -5.91
CA LYS A 88 -4.57 -3.46 -5.05
C LYS A 88 -3.80 -4.75 -5.32
N ILE A 89 -2.48 -4.62 -5.50
CA ILE A 89 -1.54 -5.72 -5.76
C ILE A 89 -0.53 -5.73 -4.61
N ALA A 90 -0.76 -6.56 -3.60
CA ALA A 90 -0.05 -6.50 -2.32
C ALA A 90 0.02 -7.88 -1.64
N GLY A 91 0.47 -7.96 -0.40
CA GLY A 91 0.66 -9.21 0.35
C GLY A 91 -0.55 -10.17 0.32
N SER A 92 -1.77 -9.66 0.46
CA SER A 92 -3.01 -10.44 0.38
C SER A 92 -3.19 -11.19 -0.95
N ARG A 93 -2.60 -10.68 -2.03
CA ARG A 93 -2.57 -11.37 -3.34
C ARG A 93 -1.59 -12.53 -3.31
N PHE A 94 -0.45 -12.38 -2.65
CA PHE A 94 0.49 -13.49 -2.43
C PHE A 94 -0.13 -14.57 -1.54
N ASP A 95 -0.82 -14.19 -0.46
CA ASP A 95 -1.54 -15.12 0.40
C ASP A 95 -2.56 -15.95 -0.39
N ALA A 96 -3.33 -15.30 -1.27
CA ALA A 96 -4.30 -15.98 -2.13
C ALA A 96 -3.65 -16.98 -3.09
N VAL A 97 -2.48 -16.64 -3.67
CA VAL A 97 -1.73 -17.56 -4.55
C VAL A 97 -1.21 -18.76 -3.77
N VAL A 98 -0.58 -18.53 -2.60
CA VAL A 98 -0.05 -19.62 -1.75
C VAL A 98 -1.17 -20.54 -1.29
N LYS A 99 -2.32 -19.99 -0.85
CA LYS A 99 -3.49 -20.79 -0.47
C LYS A 99 -4.00 -21.63 -1.64
N ALA A 100 -4.12 -21.05 -2.83
CA ALA A 100 -4.59 -21.77 -4.02
C ALA A 100 -3.69 -22.98 -4.34
N GLU A 101 -2.37 -22.79 -4.32
CA GLU A 101 -1.39 -23.86 -4.55
C GLU A 101 -1.50 -24.98 -3.49
N LEU A 102 -1.56 -24.62 -2.21
CA LEU A 102 -1.71 -25.60 -1.13
C LEU A 102 -3.00 -26.41 -1.27
N LEU A 103 -4.10 -25.78 -1.67
CA LEU A 103 -5.37 -26.45 -1.90
C LEU A 103 -5.31 -27.44 -3.08
N GLU A 104 -4.61 -27.10 -4.15
CA GLU A 104 -4.40 -28.02 -5.27
C GLU A 104 -3.55 -29.24 -4.85
N GLN A 105 -2.50 -29.03 -4.06
CA GLN A 105 -1.68 -30.11 -3.50
C GLN A 105 -2.45 -31.00 -2.52
N MET A 106 -3.36 -30.44 -1.73
CA MET A 106 -4.20 -31.21 -0.81
C MET A 106 -5.21 -32.07 -1.57
N LYS A 107 -5.85 -31.51 -2.60
CA LYS A 107 -6.77 -32.25 -3.49
C LYS A 107 -6.06 -33.41 -4.20
N SER A 108 -4.85 -33.20 -4.70
CA SER A 108 -4.08 -34.27 -5.38
C SER A 108 -3.69 -35.41 -4.44
N LYS A 109 -3.62 -35.15 -3.13
CA LYS A 109 -3.40 -36.14 -2.07
C LYS A 109 -4.69 -36.78 -1.53
N GLY A 110 -5.85 -36.46 -2.10
CA GLY A 110 -7.15 -37.02 -1.69
C GLY A 110 -7.70 -36.44 -0.38
N LEU A 111 -7.20 -35.27 0.06
CA LEU A 111 -7.73 -34.57 1.23
C LEU A 111 -8.98 -33.77 0.84
N ASP A 112 -10.04 -33.87 1.63
CA ASP A 112 -11.26 -33.09 1.44
C ASP A 112 -11.05 -31.64 1.94
N VAL A 113 -11.18 -30.69 1.02
CA VAL A 113 -11.02 -29.25 1.26
C VAL A 113 -12.28 -28.47 0.87
N SER A 114 -13.43 -29.16 0.73
CA SER A 114 -14.70 -28.59 0.25
C SER A 114 -15.30 -27.51 1.15
N SER A 115 -14.92 -27.48 2.43
CA SER A 115 -15.34 -26.45 3.41
C SER A 115 -14.49 -25.17 3.36
N MET A 116 -13.38 -25.16 2.62
CA MET A 116 -12.54 -23.98 2.46
C MET A 116 -13.10 -23.11 1.33
N ASN A 117 -13.55 -21.89 1.65
CA ASN A 117 -14.25 -21.01 0.71
C ASN A 117 -13.24 -20.24 -0.18
N VAL A 118 -12.98 -20.72 -1.41
CA VAL A 118 -11.88 -20.25 -2.30
C VAL A 118 -12.35 -19.44 -3.52
N LYS A 119 -13.66 -19.25 -3.71
CA LYS A 119 -14.20 -18.79 -5.02
C LYS A 119 -13.77 -17.37 -5.42
N ASP A 120 -13.59 -16.46 -4.47
CA ASP A 120 -13.15 -15.08 -4.77
C ASP A 120 -11.62 -14.97 -4.93
N GLU A 121 -10.84 -15.90 -4.36
CA GLU A 121 -9.37 -15.87 -4.33
C GLU A 121 -8.74 -16.49 -5.60
N LEU A 122 -9.41 -17.47 -6.22
CA LEU A 122 -8.95 -18.14 -7.45
C LEU A 122 -9.02 -17.25 -8.70
N MET A 123 -9.94 -16.28 -8.74
CA MET A 123 -10.07 -15.32 -9.85
C MET A 123 -8.88 -14.33 -9.89
N VAL A 124 -8.24 -14.14 -8.74
CA VAL A 124 -7.09 -13.24 -8.54
C VAL A 124 -5.80 -13.88 -9.00
N ALA A 125 -5.58 -15.16 -8.68
CA ALA A 125 -4.44 -15.93 -9.17
C ALA A 125 -4.42 -15.99 -10.70
N LYS A 126 -5.59 -16.18 -11.34
CA LYS A 126 -5.72 -16.15 -12.81
C LYS A 126 -5.37 -14.79 -13.43
N LYS A 127 -5.68 -13.67 -12.75
CA LYS A 127 -5.25 -12.32 -13.19
C LYS A 127 -3.74 -12.10 -13.02
N ALA A 128 -3.12 -12.64 -11.97
CA ALA A 128 -1.67 -12.55 -11.78
C ALA A 128 -0.89 -13.31 -12.87
N VAL A 129 -1.41 -14.48 -13.30
CA VAL A 129 -0.84 -15.25 -14.42
C VAL A 129 -0.96 -14.49 -15.74
N SER A 130 -2.10 -13.85 -16.03
CA SER A 130 -2.26 -13.09 -17.28
C SER A 130 -1.39 -11.83 -17.36
N ILE A 131 -0.99 -11.25 -16.22
CA ILE A 131 -0.03 -10.15 -16.17
C ILE A 131 1.39 -10.66 -16.48
N LYS A 132 1.77 -11.86 -15.99
CA LYS A 132 3.07 -12.49 -16.30
C LYS A 132 3.22 -12.74 -17.82
N GLU A 133 2.16 -13.20 -18.47
CA GLU A 133 2.14 -13.43 -19.93
C GLU A 133 2.18 -12.13 -20.76
N ARG A 134 1.75 -10.99 -20.20
CA ARG A 134 1.80 -9.68 -20.89
C ARG A 134 3.12 -8.93 -20.69
N LEU A 135 3.96 -9.39 -19.77
CA LEU A 135 5.27 -8.82 -19.44
C LEU A 135 6.43 -9.70 -19.98
N SER A 136 6.12 -10.78 -20.70
CA SER A 136 7.05 -11.61 -21.46
C SER A 136 6.90 -11.34 -22.96
#